data_AF-A0A1J5IHU0-F1
#
_entry.id   AF-A0A1J5IHU0-F1
#
_cell.length_a   1.000
_cell.length_b   1.000
_cell.length_c   1.000
_cell.angle_alpha   90.00
_cell.angle_beta   90.00
_cell.angle_gamma   90.00
#
_symmetry.space_group_name_H-M   'P 1'
#
loop_
_entity.id
_entity.type
_entity.pdbx_description
1 polymer ?
#
loop_
_entity_poly.entity_id
_entity_poly.type
_entity_poly.pdbx_seq_one_letter_code
_entity_poly.pdbx_strand_id
1 'polypeptide(L)'
;MNWDQLPVIVLEGTRRHWPSLALFLVTLAVIAGSLVARYLLRRRWRAMLEQDQAELEWEPAEGQAEYDQQALALIREARRAVWDLPETRLTLTSDFLVASTLDLVRRIAAVYHPHTDTPEFEASLAQSVVLAERVIIRLHRLTRFPPFRLLASRKLSEYQRFYRLYRQLNDNPLVQALKRHRRLYRIVGWLVSARHLANPFYWAGKDLTREGYFYLLRWFHATYLAQVGREAMRLYGGQAWLSWEEEEAARAGRRLFQLCAEWGGPSAAEWGLLVGLLAEMPHLDAQARLTLLQQGAAGRHPASTDPVSELRSHRVKRWYRQALTRLGQADPGQAPEKERCIERELRLVPR
;
A
#
# COMPACT_ATOMS: atom_id res chain seq x y z
N MET A 1 -2.19 -16.42 63.10
CA MET A 1 -1.77 -17.10 61.86
C MET A 1 -0.26 -16.96 61.77
N ASN A 2 0.49 -18.05 61.92
CA ASN A 2 1.95 -18.02 62.00
C ASN A 2 2.54 -17.82 60.60
N TRP A 3 3.29 -16.73 60.39
CA TRP A 3 3.91 -16.42 59.10
C TRP A 3 4.90 -17.52 58.65
N ASP A 4 5.44 -18.28 59.59
CA ASP A 4 6.37 -19.39 59.32
C ASP A 4 5.71 -20.62 58.66
N GLN A 5 4.38 -20.73 58.71
CA GLN A 5 3.65 -21.86 58.09
C GLN A 5 3.18 -21.56 56.65
N LEU A 6 3.22 -20.31 56.21
CA LEU A 6 2.85 -19.91 54.85
C LEU A 6 3.65 -20.63 53.74
N PRO A 7 4.98 -20.78 53.81
CA PRO A 7 5.72 -21.41 52.71
C PRO A 7 5.37 -22.90 52.53
N VAL A 8 5.06 -23.62 53.61
CA VAL A 8 4.70 -25.05 53.56
C VAL A 8 3.31 -25.23 52.92
N ILE A 9 2.34 -24.41 53.32
CA ILE A 9 0.98 -24.44 52.75
C ILE A 9 0.99 -24.06 51.26
N VAL A 10 1.83 -23.11 50.86
CA VAL A 10 2.02 -22.74 49.45
C VAL A 10 2.67 -23.86 48.64
N LEU A 11 3.64 -24.58 49.19
CA LEU A 11 4.32 -25.72 48.53
C LEU A 11 3.40 -26.93 48.34
N GLU A 12 2.59 -27.28 49.33
CA GLU A 12 1.60 -28.36 49.19
C GLU A 12 0.47 -27.99 48.25
N GLY A 13 -0.03 -26.75 48.31
CA GLY A 13 -1.06 -26.25 47.39
C GLY A 13 -0.59 -26.25 45.94
N THR A 14 0.66 -25.83 45.69
CA THR A 14 1.25 -25.82 44.33
C THR A 14 1.49 -27.23 43.79
N ARG A 15 1.91 -28.20 44.61
CA ARG A 15 2.02 -29.61 44.18
C ARG A 15 0.66 -30.22 43.83
N ARG A 16 -0.38 -29.95 44.63
CA ARG A 16 -1.73 -30.51 44.41
C ARG A 16 -2.44 -29.91 43.20
N HIS A 17 -2.11 -28.67 42.83
CA HIS A 17 -2.76 -27.93 41.75
C HIS A 17 -1.81 -27.53 40.61
N TRP A 18 -0.69 -28.24 40.44
CA TRP A 18 0.25 -27.97 39.34
C TRP A 18 -0.40 -27.89 37.94
N PRO A 19 -1.37 -28.75 37.55
CA PRO A 19 -1.96 -28.64 36.22
C PRO A 19 -2.80 -27.36 36.06
N SER A 20 -3.46 -26.89 37.12
CA SER A 20 -4.18 -25.61 37.12
C SER A 20 -3.22 -24.42 37.00
N LEU A 21 -2.08 -24.49 37.68
CA LEU A 21 -1.03 -23.47 37.58
C LEU A 21 -0.43 -23.43 36.17
N ALA A 22 -0.17 -24.59 35.56
CA ALA A 22 0.33 -24.69 34.19
C ALA A 22 -0.69 -24.11 33.17
N LEU A 23 -1.96 -24.46 33.29
CA LEU A 23 -3.03 -23.89 32.44
C LEU A 23 -3.15 -22.38 32.61
N PHE A 24 -3.03 -21.86 33.83
CA PHE A 24 -3.06 -20.43 34.09
C PHE A 24 -1.86 -19.71 33.45
N LEU A 25 -0.65 -20.26 33.57
CA LEU A 25 0.56 -19.72 32.93
C LEU A 25 0.46 -19.74 31.40
N VAL A 26 -0.05 -20.83 30.81
CA VAL A 26 -0.30 -20.92 29.36
C VAL A 26 -1.32 -19.86 28.93
N THR A 27 -2.38 -19.67 29.70
CA THR A 27 -3.40 -18.65 29.42
C THR A 27 -2.81 -17.24 29.46
N LEU A 28 -2.02 -16.92 30.48
CA LEU A 28 -1.30 -15.65 30.58
C LEU A 28 -0.31 -15.45 29.43
N ALA A 29 0.45 -16.49 29.07
CA ALA A 29 1.39 -16.44 27.96
C ALA A 29 0.68 -16.15 26.62
N VAL A 30 -0.49 -16.75 26.39
CA VAL A 30 -1.28 -16.50 25.18
C VAL A 30 -1.87 -15.08 25.17
N ILE A 31 -2.38 -14.60 26.31
CA ILE A 31 -2.89 -13.22 26.44
C ILE A 31 -1.74 -12.24 26.18
N ALA A 32 -0.59 -12.43 26.82
CA ALA A 32 0.59 -11.59 26.63
C ALA A 32 1.07 -11.65 25.17
N GLY A 33 1.16 -12.83 24.57
CA GLY A 33 1.49 -13.02 23.16
C GLY A 33 0.52 -12.30 22.22
N SER A 34 -0.78 -12.36 22.49
CA SER A 34 -1.81 -11.63 21.73
C SER A 34 -1.67 -10.11 21.86
N LEU A 35 -1.40 -9.60 23.06
CA LEU A 35 -1.16 -8.17 23.29
C LEU A 35 0.12 -7.68 22.61
N VAL A 36 1.21 -8.44 22.68
CA VAL A 36 2.46 -8.15 21.98
C VAL A 36 2.24 -8.19 20.47
N ALA A 37 1.56 -9.21 19.94
CA ALA A 37 1.23 -9.30 18.53
C ALA A 37 0.39 -8.09 18.08
N ARG A 38 -0.63 -7.68 18.85
CA ARG A 38 -1.42 -6.47 18.61
C ARG A 38 -0.57 -5.21 18.59
N TYR A 39 0.33 -5.06 19.56
CA TYR A 39 1.23 -3.91 19.64
C TYR A 39 2.17 -3.86 18.42
N LEU A 40 2.78 -4.97 18.07
CA LEU A 40 3.66 -5.08 16.90
C LEU A 40 2.91 -4.84 15.58
N LEU A 41 1.69 -5.39 15.44
CA LEU A 41 0.82 -5.12 14.30
C LEU A 41 0.51 -3.62 14.21
N ARG A 42 0.01 -3.01 15.29
CA ARG A 42 -0.31 -1.57 15.34
C ARG A 42 0.92 -0.71 15.01
N ARG A 43 2.09 -1.05 15.54
CA ARG A 43 3.34 -0.32 15.27
C ARG A 43 3.75 -0.45 13.81
N ARG A 44 3.78 -1.67 13.27
CA ARG A 44 4.13 -1.93 11.87
C ARG A 44 3.13 -1.26 10.91
N TRP A 45 1.86 -1.19 11.29
CA TRP A 45 0.83 -0.54 10.50
C TRP A 45 0.89 0.98 10.55
N ARG A 46 1.22 1.59 11.69
CA ARG A 46 1.51 3.04 11.74
C ARG A 46 2.67 3.39 10.84
N ALA A 47 3.75 2.59 10.90
CA ALA A 47 4.88 2.77 10.00
C ALA A 47 4.49 2.63 8.50
N MET A 48 3.57 1.73 8.16
CA MET A 48 3.04 1.63 6.79
C MET A 48 2.20 2.85 6.39
N LEU A 49 1.35 3.36 7.29
CA LEU A 49 0.57 4.58 7.05
C LEU A 49 1.46 5.81 6.90
N GLU A 50 2.53 5.89 7.69
CA GLU A 50 3.55 6.94 7.61
C GLU A 50 4.38 6.84 6.32
N GLN A 51 4.75 5.63 5.89
CA GLN A 51 5.42 5.40 4.60
C GLN A 51 4.53 5.80 3.41
N ASP A 52 3.26 5.40 3.42
CA ASP A 52 2.30 5.80 2.38
C ASP A 52 2.01 7.31 2.42
N GLN A 53 2.08 7.95 3.59
CA GLN A 53 1.95 9.41 3.72
C GLN A 53 3.19 10.13 3.17
N ALA A 54 4.39 9.63 3.44
CA ALA A 54 5.63 10.15 2.87
C ALA A 54 5.65 9.99 1.34
N GLU A 55 5.04 8.93 0.79
CA GLU A 55 4.85 8.77 -0.67
C GLU A 55 3.91 9.84 -1.26
N LEU A 56 3.00 10.40 -0.44
CA LEU A 56 2.06 11.48 -0.80
C LEU A 56 2.58 12.89 -0.47
N GLU A 57 3.76 13.03 0.13
CA GLU A 57 4.46 14.30 0.37
C GLU A 57 5.34 14.68 -0.83
N TRP A 58 4.78 14.52 -2.02
CA TRP A 58 5.36 15.04 -3.25
C TRP A 58 5.29 16.57 -3.25
N GLU A 59 6.41 17.23 -3.55
CA GLU A 59 6.45 18.66 -3.89
C GLU A 59 6.30 18.80 -5.41
N PRO A 60 5.14 19.22 -5.90
CA PRO A 60 4.91 19.47 -7.32
C PRO A 60 5.76 20.62 -7.89
N ALA A 61 5.97 20.58 -9.21
CA ALA A 61 6.74 21.60 -9.94
C ALA A 61 6.11 23.00 -9.81
N GLU A 62 6.95 24.04 -9.76
CA GLU A 62 6.55 25.44 -9.60
C GLU A 62 5.53 25.85 -10.69
N GLY A 63 4.26 25.99 -10.30
CA GLY A 63 3.13 26.38 -11.19
C GLY A 63 1.94 25.41 -11.15
N GLN A 64 2.17 24.09 -11.23
CA GLN A 64 1.13 23.06 -10.98
C GLN A 64 0.98 22.73 -9.50
N ALA A 65 1.88 23.31 -8.68
CA ALA A 65 2.00 22.98 -7.29
C ALA A 65 0.74 23.17 -6.45
N GLU A 66 -0.03 24.21 -6.74
CA GLU A 66 -1.20 24.52 -5.94
C GLU A 66 -2.37 23.56 -6.21
N TYR A 67 -2.68 23.28 -7.47
CA TYR A 67 -3.73 22.33 -7.85
C TYR A 67 -3.41 20.92 -7.37
N ASP A 68 -2.15 20.50 -7.53
CA ASP A 68 -1.69 19.20 -7.08
C ASP A 68 -1.78 19.07 -5.55
N GLN A 69 -1.40 20.10 -4.80
CA GLN A 69 -1.53 20.11 -3.33
C GLN A 69 -3.00 20.06 -2.89
N GLN A 70 -3.90 20.78 -3.57
CA GLN A 70 -5.33 20.73 -3.31
C GLN A 70 -5.90 19.34 -3.59
N ALA A 71 -5.57 18.74 -4.74
CA ALA A 71 -6.01 17.38 -5.08
C ALA A 71 -5.46 16.33 -4.09
N LEU A 72 -4.20 16.45 -3.67
CA LEU A 72 -3.62 15.60 -2.63
C LEU A 72 -4.34 15.77 -1.28
N ALA A 73 -4.75 16.98 -0.92
CA ALA A 73 -5.54 17.23 0.28
C ALA A 73 -6.89 16.50 0.23
N LEU A 74 -7.58 16.51 -0.93
CA LEU A 74 -8.82 15.75 -1.14
C LEU A 74 -8.60 14.24 -0.97
N ILE A 75 -7.49 13.70 -1.50
CA ILE A 75 -7.14 12.29 -1.32
C ILE A 75 -6.91 11.98 0.16
N ARG A 76 -6.18 12.83 0.88
CA ARG A 76 -5.92 12.67 2.31
C ARG A 76 -7.21 12.73 3.12
N GLU A 77 -8.12 13.64 2.78
CA GLU A 77 -9.44 13.76 3.40
C GLU A 77 -10.28 12.49 3.17
N ALA A 78 -10.39 12.02 1.93
CA ALA A 78 -11.12 10.80 1.59
C ALA A 78 -10.57 9.58 2.33
N ARG A 79 -9.24 9.46 2.45
CA ARG A 79 -8.59 8.41 3.24
C ARG A 79 -8.92 8.50 4.74
N ARG A 80 -8.91 9.71 5.31
CA ARG A 80 -9.26 9.93 6.72
C ARG A 80 -10.71 9.57 6.99
N ALA A 81 -11.62 9.99 6.10
CA ALA A 81 -13.05 9.70 6.21
C ALA A 81 -13.33 8.19 6.32
N VAL A 82 -12.57 7.34 5.62
CA VAL A 82 -12.71 5.87 5.72
C VAL A 82 -12.50 5.35 7.15
N TRP A 83 -11.63 5.97 7.93
CA TRP A 83 -11.37 5.56 9.31
C TRP A 83 -12.55 5.86 10.23
N ASP A 84 -13.26 6.94 9.97
CA ASP A 84 -14.43 7.38 10.72
C ASP A 84 -15.73 6.66 10.31
N LEU A 85 -15.69 5.89 9.21
CA LEU A 85 -16.86 5.14 8.76
C LEU A 85 -17.30 4.08 9.78
N PRO A 86 -18.62 3.96 10.01
CA PRO A 86 -19.15 2.89 10.85
C PRO A 86 -18.92 1.52 10.19
N GLU A 87 -18.72 0.49 11.01
CA GLU A 87 -18.51 -0.90 10.56
C GLU A 87 -19.63 -1.40 9.64
N THR A 88 -20.84 -0.85 9.75
CA THR A 88 -21.99 -1.20 8.90
C THR A 88 -21.84 -0.76 7.45
N ARG A 89 -21.12 0.35 7.19
CA ARG A 89 -20.85 0.90 5.86
C ARG A 89 -19.55 0.40 5.25
N LEU A 90 -18.68 -0.21 6.06
CA LEU A 90 -17.47 -0.90 5.62
C LEU A 90 -17.86 -2.28 5.08
N THR A 91 -18.59 -2.28 3.98
CA THR A 91 -18.89 -3.48 3.20
C THR A 91 -18.18 -3.38 1.86
N LEU A 92 -17.68 -4.51 1.35
CA LEU A 92 -17.16 -4.63 -0.03
C LEU A 92 -18.30 -4.63 -1.06
N THR A 93 -19.32 -3.79 -0.84
CA THR A 93 -20.41 -3.54 -1.77
C THR A 93 -19.90 -2.63 -2.88
N SER A 94 -20.19 -3.00 -4.12
CA SER A 94 -19.88 -2.21 -5.32
C SER A 94 -20.34 -0.77 -5.17
N ASP A 95 -21.53 -0.56 -4.61
CA ASP A 95 -22.20 0.74 -4.63
C ASP A 95 -21.44 1.79 -3.82
N PHE A 96 -20.95 1.42 -2.64
CA PHE A 96 -20.15 2.32 -1.81
C PHE A 96 -18.80 2.64 -2.46
N LEU A 97 -18.13 1.64 -3.03
CA LEU A 97 -16.85 1.83 -3.72
C LEU A 97 -17.02 2.73 -4.94
N VAL A 98 -18.02 2.46 -5.78
CA VAL A 98 -18.33 3.25 -6.98
C VAL A 98 -18.71 4.68 -6.60
N ALA A 99 -19.61 4.87 -5.63
CA ALA A 99 -20.02 6.20 -5.21
C ALA A 99 -18.84 7.01 -4.64
N SER A 100 -18.03 6.42 -3.76
CA SER A 100 -16.86 7.09 -3.17
C SER A 100 -15.79 7.41 -4.23
N THR A 101 -15.60 6.53 -5.20
CA THR A 101 -14.69 6.74 -6.33
C THR A 101 -15.17 7.88 -7.21
N LEU A 102 -16.43 7.86 -7.65
CA LEU A 102 -16.98 8.91 -8.52
C LEU A 102 -16.96 10.28 -7.83
N ASP A 103 -17.31 10.33 -6.54
CA ASP A 103 -17.21 11.55 -5.75
C ASP A 103 -15.78 12.09 -5.69
N LEU A 104 -14.80 11.25 -5.36
CA LEU A 104 -13.39 11.65 -5.32
C LEU A 104 -12.88 12.12 -6.70
N VAL A 105 -13.21 11.40 -7.77
CA VAL A 105 -12.82 11.77 -9.14
C VAL A 105 -13.41 13.12 -9.53
N ARG A 106 -14.70 13.37 -9.25
CA ARG A 106 -15.34 14.67 -9.51
C ARG A 106 -14.68 15.81 -8.74
N ARG A 107 -14.43 15.61 -7.44
CA ARG A 107 -13.77 16.62 -6.60
C ARG A 107 -12.37 16.95 -7.12
N ILE A 108 -11.61 15.95 -7.58
CA ILE A 108 -10.29 16.16 -8.18
C ILE A 108 -10.40 16.85 -9.54
N ALA A 109 -11.33 16.45 -10.40
CA ALA A 109 -11.56 17.09 -11.69
C ALA A 109 -11.87 18.59 -11.53
N ALA A 110 -12.70 18.95 -10.55
CA ALA A 110 -13.05 20.34 -10.24
C ALA A 110 -11.85 21.19 -9.78
N VAL A 111 -10.81 20.58 -9.22
CA VAL A 111 -9.57 21.30 -8.86
C VAL A 111 -8.80 21.69 -10.12
N TYR A 112 -8.67 20.79 -11.10
CA TYR A 112 -7.91 21.07 -12.33
C TYR A 112 -8.70 21.86 -13.39
N HIS A 113 -10.03 21.77 -13.38
CA HIS A 113 -10.90 22.44 -14.34
C HIS A 113 -11.99 23.27 -13.64
N PRO A 114 -11.64 24.33 -12.89
CA PRO A 114 -12.58 25.09 -12.07
C PRO A 114 -13.58 25.94 -12.89
N HIS A 115 -13.34 26.12 -14.18
CA HIS A 115 -14.15 26.96 -15.07
C HIS A 115 -15.15 26.17 -15.92
N THR A 116 -15.15 24.84 -15.82
CA THR A 116 -16.09 23.98 -16.55
C THR A 116 -17.28 23.64 -15.66
N ASP A 117 -18.50 23.71 -16.19
CA ASP A 117 -19.73 23.35 -15.45
C ASP A 117 -19.76 21.87 -15.02
N THR A 118 -19.14 21.00 -15.82
CA THR A 118 -19.04 19.55 -15.55
C THR A 118 -17.59 19.07 -15.71
N PRO A 119 -16.71 19.31 -14.72
CA PRO A 119 -15.29 18.99 -14.78
C PRO A 119 -15.00 17.51 -15.06
N GLU A 120 -15.85 16.60 -14.59
CA GLU A 120 -15.66 15.15 -14.80
C GLU A 120 -15.77 14.70 -16.27
N PHE A 121 -16.32 15.54 -17.15
CA PHE A 121 -16.49 15.23 -18.58
C PHE A 121 -15.40 15.84 -19.48
N GLU A 122 -14.42 16.53 -18.90
CA GLU A 122 -13.21 16.94 -19.61
C GLU A 122 -12.37 15.73 -20.04
N ALA A 123 -12.48 14.63 -19.31
CA ALA A 123 -11.86 13.37 -19.69
C ALA A 123 -12.70 12.62 -20.73
N SER A 124 -12.04 12.15 -21.79
CA SER A 124 -12.68 11.25 -22.76
C SER A 124 -13.03 9.89 -22.12
N LEU A 125 -14.01 9.20 -22.72
CA LEU A 125 -14.38 7.83 -22.32
C LEU A 125 -13.18 6.88 -22.36
N ALA A 126 -12.33 6.99 -23.39
CA ALA A 126 -11.12 6.18 -23.53
C ALA A 126 -10.17 6.41 -22.35
N GLN A 127 -9.95 7.66 -21.94
CA GLN A 127 -9.09 7.96 -20.81
C GLN A 127 -9.68 7.50 -19.47
N SER A 128 -11.01 7.56 -19.32
CA SER A 128 -11.71 7.02 -18.13
C SER A 128 -11.56 5.51 -18.00
N VAL A 129 -11.64 4.78 -19.12
CA VAL A 129 -11.39 3.33 -19.15
C VAL A 129 -9.94 3.01 -18.78
N VAL A 130 -8.98 3.78 -19.31
CA VAL A 130 -7.56 3.62 -18.96
C VAL A 130 -7.31 3.89 -17.48
N LEU A 131 -7.97 4.88 -16.87
CA LEU A 131 -7.92 5.11 -15.43
C LEU A 131 -8.40 3.87 -14.66
N ALA A 132 -9.55 3.31 -15.02
CA ALA A 132 -10.08 2.12 -14.37
C ALA A 132 -9.12 0.91 -14.50
N GLU A 133 -8.56 0.69 -15.69
CA GLU A 133 -7.58 -0.38 -15.94
C GLU A 133 -6.34 -0.22 -15.05
N ARG A 134 -5.76 0.99 -14.99
CA ARG A 134 -4.57 1.26 -14.17
C ARG A 134 -4.84 1.05 -12.69
N VAL A 135 -5.98 1.53 -12.18
CA VAL A 135 -6.41 1.28 -10.80
C VAL A 135 -6.50 -0.23 -10.54
N ILE A 136 -7.12 -1.00 -11.43
CA ILE A 136 -7.23 -2.47 -11.30
C ILE A 136 -5.85 -3.14 -11.26
N ILE A 137 -4.94 -2.76 -12.16
CA ILE A 137 -3.58 -3.31 -12.20
C ILE A 137 -2.83 -3.01 -10.90
N ARG A 138 -2.92 -1.77 -10.40
CA ARG A 138 -2.25 -1.35 -9.15
C ARG A 138 -2.83 -2.09 -7.94
N LEU A 139 -4.16 -2.20 -7.86
CA LEU A 139 -4.83 -3.00 -6.83
C LEU A 139 -4.42 -4.46 -6.90
N HIS A 140 -4.36 -5.05 -8.11
CA HIS A 140 -3.93 -6.43 -8.27
C HIS A 140 -2.50 -6.64 -7.74
N ARG A 141 -1.57 -5.70 -7.98
CA ARG A 141 -0.22 -5.78 -7.37
C ARG A 141 -0.28 -5.78 -5.84
N LEU A 142 -1.12 -4.92 -5.23
CA LEU A 142 -1.29 -4.89 -3.78
C LEU A 142 -1.76 -6.23 -3.22
N THR A 143 -2.62 -6.96 -3.95
CA THR A 143 -3.09 -8.29 -3.51
C THR A 143 -1.99 -9.33 -3.34
N ARG A 144 -0.81 -9.13 -3.94
CA ARG A 144 0.32 -10.06 -3.83
C ARG A 144 1.09 -9.92 -2.52
N PHE A 145 0.94 -8.80 -1.81
CA PHE A 145 1.69 -8.51 -0.58
C PHE A 145 0.84 -8.77 0.68
N PRO A 146 1.41 -9.27 1.78
CA PRO A 146 0.73 -9.29 3.07
C PRO A 146 0.47 -7.85 3.58
N PRO A 147 -0.67 -7.57 4.24
CA PRO A 147 -1.72 -8.52 4.63
C PRO A 147 -2.75 -8.81 3.53
N PHE A 148 -2.75 -8.12 2.39
CA PHE A 148 -3.76 -8.29 1.34
C PHE A 148 -3.81 -9.63 0.67
N ARG A 149 -2.70 -10.34 0.64
CA ARG A 149 -2.68 -11.73 0.18
C ARG A 149 -3.70 -12.58 0.93
N LEU A 150 -3.98 -12.27 2.20
CA LEU A 150 -5.02 -12.93 3.00
C LEU A 150 -6.43 -12.48 2.62
N LEU A 151 -6.59 -11.25 2.12
CA LEU A 151 -7.88 -10.79 1.59
C LEU A 151 -8.19 -11.41 0.23
N ALA A 152 -7.21 -11.36 -0.66
CA ALA A 152 -7.38 -11.77 -2.04
C ALA A 152 -7.52 -13.29 -2.20
N SER A 153 -6.99 -14.07 -1.27
CA SER A 153 -7.10 -15.53 -1.30
C SER A 153 -8.47 -16.07 -0.87
N ARG A 154 -9.36 -15.23 -0.33
CA ARG A 154 -10.69 -15.65 0.12
C ARG A 154 -11.78 -15.20 -0.84
N LYS A 155 -12.85 -15.99 -0.90
CA LYS A 155 -14.02 -15.67 -1.73
C LYS A 155 -14.78 -14.48 -1.14
N LEU A 156 -15.29 -13.59 -2.00
CA LEU A 156 -16.18 -12.49 -1.58
C LEU A 156 -17.41 -12.97 -0.78
N SER A 157 -17.92 -14.16 -1.12
CA SER A 157 -19.02 -14.81 -0.39
C SER A 157 -18.69 -15.11 1.08
N GLU A 158 -17.43 -15.40 1.41
CA GLU A 158 -17.01 -15.65 2.79
C GLU A 158 -17.06 -14.35 3.60
N TYR A 159 -16.67 -13.22 3.01
CA TYR A 159 -16.80 -11.91 3.64
C TYR A 159 -18.26 -11.54 3.91
N GLN A 160 -19.13 -11.78 2.94
CA GLN A 160 -20.57 -11.59 3.13
C GLN A 160 -21.11 -12.50 4.24
N ARG A 161 -20.65 -13.75 4.34
CA ARG A 161 -21.05 -14.67 5.41
C ARG A 161 -20.60 -14.16 6.79
N PHE A 162 -19.36 -13.68 6.93
CA PHE A 162 -18.89 -13.08 8.17
C PHE A 162 -19.69 -11.83 8.56
N TYR A 163 -19.97 -10.96 7.59
CA TYR A 163 -20.80 -9.77 7.83
C TYR A 163 -22.24 -10.12 8.23
N ARG A 164 -22.85 -11.11 7.58
CA ARG A 164 -24.20 -11.58 7.94
C ARG A 164 -24.23 -12.19 9.34
N LEU A 165 -23.26 -13.02 9.69
CA LEU A 165 -23.12 -13.55 11.05
C LEU A 165 -22.95 -12.43 12.06
N TYR A 166 -22.10 -11.45 11.76
CA TYR A 166 -21.93 -10.27 12.60
C TYR A 166 -23.24 -9.51 12.80
N ARG A 167 -23.95 -9.22 11.71
CA ARG A 167 -25.24 -8.53 11.73
C ARG A 167 -26.30 -9.31 12.51
N GLN A 168 -26.42 -10.61 12.28
CA GLN A 168 -27.35 -11.48 13.01
C GLN A 168 -27.05 -11.50 14.52
N LEU A 169 -25.78 -11.55 14.91
CA LEU A 169 -25.38 -11.49 16.31
C LEU A 169 -25.67 -10.11 16.91
N ASN A 170 -25.46 -9.04 16.15
CA ASN A 170 -25.65 -7.66 16.62
C ASN A 170 -27.12 -7.23 16.69
N ASP A 171 -27.94 -7.72 15.76
CA ASP A 171 -29.36 -7.42 15.62
C ASP A 171 -30.24 -8.30 16.51
N ASN A 172 -29.67 -9.31 17.18
CA ASN A 172 -30.41 -10.15 18.12
C ASN A 172 -30.99 -9.29 19.27
N PRO A 173 -32.31 -9.35 19.53
CA PRO A 173 -32.96 -8.53 20.56
C PRO A 173 -32.35 -8.73 21.95
N LEU A 174 -31.83 -9.93 22.25
CA LEU A 174 -31.10 -10.19 23.48
C LEU A 174 -29.79 -9.40 23.55
N VAL A 175 -29.04 -9.33 22.45
CA VAL A 175 -27.78 -8.56 22.39
C VAL A 175 -28.07 -7.06 22.43
N GLN A 176 -29.14 -6.59 21.78
CA GLN A 176 -29.54 -5.18 21.85
C GLN A 176 -30.03 -4.79 23.26
N ALA A 177 -30.85 -5.62 23.90
CA ALA A 177 -31.28 -5.43 25.29
C ALA A 177 -30.07 -5.44 26.24
N LEU A 178 -29.12 -6.33 26.01
CA LEU A 178 -27.88 -6.41 26.79
C LEU A 178 -27.01 -5.17 26.59
N LYS A 179 -26.86 -4.67 25.35
CA LYS A 179 -26.13 -3.43 25.03
C LYS A 179 -26.76 -2.19 25.65
N ARG A 180 -28.08 -2.15 25.76
CA ARG A 180 -28.83 -1.08 26.44
C ARG A 180 -28.45 -0.99 27.93
N HIS A 181 -28.03 -2.11 28.54
CA HIS A 181 -27.49 -2.17 29.90
C HIS A 181 -25.97 -2.40 29.91
N ARG A 182 -25.20 -1.32 29.75
CA ARG A 182 -23.72 -1.34 29.65
C ARG A 182 -23.01 -2.17 30.73
N ARG A 183 -23.55 -2.25 31.95
CA ARG A 183 -23.02 -3.07 33.05
C ARG A 183 -23.25 -4.56 32.83
N LEU A 184 -24.45 -4.98 32.42
CA LEU A 184 -24.78 -6.38 32.10
C LEU A 184 -24.02 -6.87 30.87
N TYR A 185 -23.89 -6.03 29.84
CA TYR A 185 -23.05 -6.33 28.68
C TYR A 185 -21.59 -6.59 29.07
N ARG A 186 -21.06 -5.80 30.01
CA ARG A 186 -19.70 -5.97 30.53
C ARG A 186 -19.56 -7.26 31.35
N ILE A 187 -20.56 -7.61 32.17
CA ILE A 187 -20.59 -8.83 32.98
C ILE A 187 -20.71 -10.08 32.12
N VAL A 188 -21.63 -10.11 31.14
CA VAL A 188 -21.77 -11.23 30.19
C VAL A 188 -20.53 -11.34 29.31
N GLY A 189 -19.98 -10.20 28.87
CA GLY A 189 -18.69 -10.16 28.20
C GLY A 189 -17.60 -10.83 29.04
N TRP A 190 -17.52 -10.52 30.33
CA TRP A 190 -16.62 -11.17 31.30
C TRP A 190 -16.93 -12.65 31.50
N LEU A 191 -18.18 -13.07 31.61
CA LEU A 191 -18.61 -14.46 31.81
C LEU A 191 -18.31 -15.36 30.61
N VAL A 192 -18.59 -14.87 29.41
CA VAL A 192 -18.23 -15.54 28.16
C VAL A 192 -16.71 -15.62 28.03
N SER A 193 -16.02 -14.54 28.37
CA SER A 193 -14.55 -14.48 28.39
C SER A 193 -13.96 -15.46 29.42
N ALA A 194 -14.55 -15.56 30.61
CA ALA A 194 -14.14 -16.46 31.68
C ALA A 194 -14.39 -17.92 31.34
N ARG A 195 -15.53 -18.23 30.71
CA ARG A 195 -15.84 -19.60 30.23
C ARG A 195 -14.86 -20.06 29.16
N HIS A 196 -14.38 -19.14 28.33
CA HIS A 196 -13.42 -19.44 27.26
C HIS A 196 -11.98 -19.06 27.60
N LEU A 197 -11.68 -18.70 28.86
CA LEU A 197 -10.34 -18.30 29.29
C LEU A 197 -9.33 -19.44 29.06
N ALA A 198 -9.76 -20.68 29.28
CA ALA A 198 -8.96 -21.89 29.09
C ALA A 198 -8.78 -22.31 27.62
N ASN A 199 -9.45 -21.64 26.66
CA ASN A 199 -9.27 -21.92 25.23
C ASN A 199 -8.45 -20.79 24.58
N PRO A 200 -7.11 -20.92 24.53
CA PRO A 200 -6.24 -19.91 23.94
C PRO A 200 -6.52 -19.63 22.46
N PHE A 201 -7.00 -20.64 21.71
CA PHE A 201 -7.33 -20.51 20.30
C PHE A 201 -8.61 -19.70 20.06
N TYR A 202 -9.55 -19.70 21.01
CA TYR A 202 -10.74 -18.85 20.97
C TYR A 202 -10.37 -17.37 21.00
N TRP A 203 -9.39 -17.00 21.84
CA TRP A 203 -8.91 -15.63 21.96
C TRP A 203 -8.10 -15.18 20.75
N ALA A 204 -7.20 -16.04 20.27
CA ALA A 204 -6.48 -15.79 19.03
C ALA A 204 -7.44 -15.63 17.83
N GLY A 205 -8.48 -16.47 17.73
CA GLY A 205 -9.48 -16.39 16.66
C GLY A 205 -10.41 -15.19 16.76
N LYS A 206 -11.04 -14.96 17.92
CA LYS A 206 -12.08 -13.92 18.11
C LYS A 206 -11.55 -12.51 17.89
N ASP A 207 -10.36 -12.24 18.42
CA ASP A 207 -9.81 -10.89 18.46
C ASP A 207 -8.96 -10.55 17.23
N LEU A 208 -8.23 -11.52 16.65
CA LEU A 208 -7.57 -11.25 15.36
C LEU A 208 -8.58 -11.13 14.22
N THR A 209 -9.68 -11.88 14.24
CA THR A 209 -10.55 -11.96 13.07
C THR A 209 -11.47 -10.75 12.93
N ARG A 210 -12.07 -10.22 14.00
CA ARG A 210 -13.03 -9.12 13.86
C ARG A 210 -12.38 -7.76 13.70
N GLU A 211 -11.55 -7.34 14.66
CA GLU A 211 -10.86 -6.05 14.59
C GLU A 211 -9.88 -6.04 13.41
N GLY A 212 -9.14 -7.13 13.22
CA GLY A 212 -8.23 -7.28 12.09
C GLY A 212 -8.95 -7.21 10.75
N TYR A 213 -10.16 -7.79 10.63
CA TYR A 213 -10.95 -7.73 9.40
C TYR A 213 -11.41 -6.31 9.06
N PHE A 214 -12.13 -5.63 9.98
CA PHE A 214 -12.62 -4.27 9.70
C PHE A 214 -11.48 -3.28 9.52
N TYR A 215 -10.37 -3.46 10.23
CA TYR A 215 -9.17 -2.66 10.03
C TYR A 215 -8.57 -2.89 8.64
N LEU A 216 -8.41 -4.15 8.23
CA LEU A 216 -7.89 -4.52 6.91
C LEU A 216 -8.81 -4.02 5.78
N LEU A 217 -10.11 -3.99 6.02
CA LEU A 217 -11.09 -3.44 5.10
C LEU A 217 -11.00 -1.90 5.01
N ARG A 218 -10.92 -1.18 6.13
CA ARG A 218 -10.64 0.27 6.13
C ARG A 218 -9.36 0.59 5.39
N TRP A 219 -8.32 -0.17 5.64
CA TRP A 219 -7.04 -0.02 4.95
C TRP A 219 -7.21 -0.24 3.44
N PHE A 220 -7.90 -1.31 3.03
CA PHE A 220 -8.22 -1.56 1.63
C PHE A 220 -8.94 -0.38 0.98
N HIS A 221 -10.00 0.14 1.60
CA HIS A 221 -10.75 1.29 1.10
C HIS A 221 -9.88 2.54 1.01
N ALA A 222 -9.09 2.84 2.04
CA ALA A 222 -8.21 4.00 2.04
C ALA A 222 -7.16 3.90 0.92
N THR A 223 -6.55 2.73 0.72
CA THR A 223 -5.55 2.54 -0.33
C THR A 223 -6.18 2.51 -1.72
N TYR A 224 -7.39 1.96 -1.86
CA TYR A 224 -8.16 2.04 -3.09
C TYR A 224 -8.46 3.49 -3.49
N LEU A 225 -8.99 4.30 -2.56
CA LEU A 225 -9.26 5.72 -2.81
C LEU A 225 -7.98 6.51 -3.09
N ALA A 226 -6.88 6.20 -2.40
CA ALA A 226 -5.59 6.80 -2.70
C ALA A 226 -5.14 6.49 -4.13
N GLN A 227 -5.35 5.25 -4.58
CA GLN A 227 -4.96 4.83 -5.92
C GLN A 227 -5.85 5.48 -7.00
N VAL A 228 -7.16 5.50 -6.78
CA VAL A 228 -8.12 6.18 -7.65
C VAL A 228 -7.80 7.66 -7.75
N GLY A 229 -7.59 8.33 -6.62
CA GLY A 229 -7.31 9.75 -6.57
C GLY A 229 -6.03 10.12 -7.31
N ARG A 230 -4.95 9.34 -7.13
CA ARG A 230 -3.71 9.55 -7.89
C ARG A 230 -3.96 9.42 -9.39
N GLU A 231 -4.60 8.34 -9.85
CA GLU A 231 -4.90 8.15 -11.27
C GLU A 231 -5.83 9.25 -11.83
N ALA A 232 -6.72 9.80 -11.02
CA ALA A 232 -7.54 10.95 -11.38
C ALA A 232 -6.69 12.23 -11.52
N MET A 233 -5.75 12.49 -10.61
CA MET A 233 -4.80 13.61 -10.76
C MET A 233 -4.02 13.51 -12.06
N ARG A 234 -3.54 12.32 -12.43
CA ARG A 234 -2.85 12.10 -13.72
C ARG A 234 -3.76 12.37 -14.92
N LEU A 235 -5.01 11.93 -14.82
CA LEU A 235 -5.99 12.11 -15.89
C LEU A 235 -6.28 13.60 -16.15
N TYR A 236 -6.64 14.35 -15.12
CA TYR A 236 -7.08 15.75 -15.26
C TYR A 236 -5.94 16.77 -15.21
N GLY A 237 -4.86 16.49 -14.47
CA GLY A 237 -3.66 17.33 -14.45
C GLY A 237 -2.81 17.24 -15.71
N GLY A 238 -3.17 16.36 -16.66
CA GLY A 238 -2.43 16.17 -17.91
C GLY A 238 -1.02 15.59 -17.72
N GLN A 239 -0.68 15.12 -16.52
CA GLN A 239 0.63 14.60 -16.22
C GLN A 239 0.81 13.19 -16.77
N ALA A 240 1.98 12.90 -17.34
CA ALA A 240 2.29 11.55 -17.83
C ALA A 240 2.66 10.59 -16.68
N TRP A 241 2.99 11.09 -15.49
CA TRP A 241 3.59 10.33 -14.38
C TRP A 241 2.82 10.59 -13.06
N LEU A 242 2.75 9.60 -12.18
CA LEU A 242 1.95 9.64 -10.94
C LEU A 242 2.74 9.74 -9.66
N SER A 243 4.00 9.35 -9.72
CA SER A 243 4.92 9.47 -8.61
C SER A 243 6.24 10.01 -9.13
N TRP A 244 6.91 10.77 -8.28
CA TRP A 244 8.27 11.21 -8.50
C TRP A 244 9.20 10.02 -8.78
N GLU A 245 8.97 8.85 -8.14
CA GLU A 245 9.74 7.63 -8.43
C GLU A 245 9.50 7.11 -9.84
N GLU A 246 8.26 7.15 -10.34
CA GLU A 246 7.93 6.75 -11.72
C GLU A 246 8.55 7.72 -12.73
N GLU A 247 8.49 9.01 -12.47
CA GLU A 247 9.11 10.04 -13.32
C GLU A 247 10.63 9.91 -13.34
N GLU A 248 11.26 9.76 -12.17
CA GLU A 248 12.70 9.54 -12.03
C GLU A 248 13.13 8.23 -12.68
N ALA A 249 12.37 7.16 -12.49
CA ALA A 249 12.64 5.88 -13.13
C ALA A 249 12.53 5.99 -14.66
N ALA A 250 11.54 6.75 -15.16
CA ALA A 250 11.41 7.04 -16.58
C ALA A 250 12.56 7.92 -17.09
N ARG A 251 12.98 8.93 -16.32
CA ARG A 251 14.11 9.81 -16.63
C ARG A 251 15.42 9.00 -16.70
N ALA A 252 15.66 8.14 -15.71
CA ALA A 252 16.78 7.22 -15.69
C ALA A 252 16.76 6.26 -16.89
N GLY A 253 15.59 5.72 -17.23
CA GLY A 253 15.40 4.88 -18.42
C GLY A 253 15.69 5.63 -19.73
N ARG A 254 15.17 6.86 -19.89
CA ARG A 254 15.48 7.70 -21.07
C ARG A 254 16.98 7.99 -21.18
N ARG A 255 17.62 8.29 -20.06
CA ARG A 255 19.07 8.57 -20.03
C ARG A 255 19.88 7.36 -20.46
N LEU A 256 19.51 6.14 -20.05
CA LEU A 256 20.20 4.92 -20.53
C LEU A 256 20.18 4.82 -22.06
N PHE A 257 19.02 5.03 -22.71
CA PHE A 257 18.96 4.99 -24.17
C PHE A 257 19.74 6.13 -24.82
N GLN A 258 19.71 7.33 -24.27
CA GLN A 258 20.51 8.45 -24.75
C GLN A 258 22.00 8.15 -24.67
N LEU A 259 22.46 7.57 -23.55
CA LEU A 259 23.85 7.15 -23.41
C LEU A 259 24.23 6.13 -24.47
N CYS A 260 23.38 5.14 -24.73
CA CYS A 260 23.61 4.22 -25.83
C CYS A 260 23.71 4.95 -27.18
N ALA A 261 22.89 5.97 -27.43
CA ALA A 261 22.97 6.77 -28.65
C ALA A 261 24.30 7.56 -28.76
N GLU A 262 24.90 7.98 -27.64
CA GLU A 262 26.19 8.70 -27.63
C GLU A 262 27.36 7.87 -28.19
N TRP A 263 27.29 6.53 -28.13
CA TRP A 263 28.31 5.62 -28.69
C TRP A 263 27.83 4.82 -29.90
N GLY A 264 26.84 5.35 -30.65
CA GLY A 264 26.38 4.75 -31.90
C GLY A 264 25.15 3.84 -31.80
N GLY A 265 24.51 3.82 -30.63
CA GLY A 265 23.29 3.07 -30.36
C GLY A 265 23.53 1.71 -29.70
N PRO A 266 22.48 1.13 -29.07
CA PRO A 266 22.62 -0.14 -28.37
C PRO A 266 22.80 -1.32 -29.35
N SER A 267 23.79 -2.18 -29.08
CA SER A 267 23.99 -3.45 -29.77
C SER A 267 22.83 -4.43 -29.51
N ALA A 268 22.75 -5.54 -30.25
CA ALA A 268 21.69 -6.53 -30.05
C ALA A 268 21.69 -7.12 -28.63
N ALA A 269 22.87 -7.33 -28.04
CA ALA A 269 23.01 -7.78 -26.66
C ALA A 269 22.56 -6.71 -25.66
N GLU A 270 22.91 -5.45 -25.91
CA GLU A 270 22.51 -4.32 -25.07
C GLU A 270 20.99 -4.07 -25.13
N TRP A 271 20.36 -4.25 -26.30
CA TRP A 271 18.90 -4.22 -26.42
C TRP A 271 18.23 -5.25 -25.52
N GLY A 272 18.70 -6.50 -25.57
CA GLY A 272 18.19 -7.56 -24.69
C GLY A 272 18.34 -7.19 -23.21
N LEU A 273 19.49 -6.61 -22.83
CA LEU A 273 19.74 -6.14 -21.48
C LEU A 273 18.81 -4.97 -21.09
N LEU A 274 18.68 -3.95 -21.93
CA LEU A 274 17.85 -2.76 -21.66
C LEU A 274 16.38 -3.12 -21.48
N VAL A 275 15.85 -4.03 -22.32
CA VAL A 275 14.49 -4.56 -22.16
C VAL A 275 14.35 -5.28 -20.82
N GLY A 276 15.33 -6.13 -20.45
CA GLY A 276 15.36 -6.80 -19.16
C GLY A 276 15.40 -5.82 -17.98
N LEU A 277 16.26 -4.82 -18.04
CA LEU A 277 16.42 -3.78 -17.02
C LEU A 277 15.14 -2.97 -16.81
N LEU A 278 14.46 -2.57 -17.89
CA LEU A 278 13.17 -1.87 -17.82
C LEU A 278 12.05 -2.77 -17.29
N ALA A 279 12.08 -4.07 -17.62
CA ALA A 279 11.12 -5.03 -17.09
C ALA A 279 11.30 -5.24 -15.57
N GLU A 280 12.55 -5.22 -15.11
CA GLU A 280 12.95 -5.31 -13.69
C GLU A 280 12.75 -3.98 -12.94
N MET A 281 12.66 -2.85 -13.64
CA MET A 281 12.56 -1.53 -13.03
C MET A 281 11.31 -1.42 -12.15
N PRO A 282 11.48 -1.17 -10.84
CA PRO A 282 10.37 -1.03 -9.92
C PRO A 282 9.61 0.27 -10.24
N HIS A 283 8.33 0.33 -9.87
CA HIS A 283 7.44 1.49 -10.03
C HIS A 283 7.01 1.80 -11.46
N LEU A 284 7.81 1.55 -12.50
CA LEU A 284 7.39 1.82 -13.87
C LEU A 284 6.20 0.92 -14.31
N ASP A 285 5.10 1.53 -14.75
CA ASP A 285 3.95 0.81 -15.30
C ASP A 285 4.26 0.23 -16.70
N ALA A 286 3.46 -0.73 -17.17
CA ALA A 286 3.72 -1.41 -18.44
C ALA A 286 3.67 -0.46 -19.65
N GLN A 287 2.78 0.52 -19.60
CA GLN A 287 2.63 1.52 -20.65
C GLN A 287 3.86 2.42 -20.72
N ALA A 288 4.36 2.90 -19.60
CA ALA A 288 5.58 3.68 -19.49
C ALA A 288 6.80 2.89 -20.00
N ARG A 289 6.91 1.60 -19.67
CA ARG A 289 7.98 0.74 -20.21
C ARG A 289 7.91 0.68 -21.73
N LEU A 290 6.73 0.47 -22.29
CA LEU A 290 6.52 0.45 -23.74
C LEU A 290 6.83 1.81 -24.38
N THR A 291 6.38 2.91 -23.78
CA THR A 291 6.68 4.26 -24.26
C THR A 291 8.19 4.53 -24.28
N LEU A 292 8.91 4.14 -23.23
CA LEU A 292 10.38 4.28 -23.19
C LEU A 292 11.07 3.42 -24.25
N LEU A 293 10.62 2.18 -24.43
CA LEU A 293 11.14 1.29 -25.47
C LEU A 293 10.88 1.83 -26.88
N GLN A 294 9.68 2.35 -27.14
CA GLN A 294 9.33 2.97 -28.41
C GLN A 294 10.16 4.23 -28.67
N GLN A 295 10.34 5.08 -27.66
CA GLN A 295 11.19 6.28 -27.75
C GLN A 295 12.65 5.92 -28.02
N GLY A 296 13.18 4.94 -27.29
CA GLY A 296 14.54 4.41 -27.50
C GLY A 296 14.73 3.83 -28.88
N ALA A 297 13.79 3.01 -29.36
CA ALA A 297 13.85 2.39 -30.67
C ALA A 297 13.74 3.41 -31.82
N ALA A 298 12.97 4.48 -31.61
CA ALA A 298 12.82 5.55 -32.58
C ALA A 298 13.97 6.58 -32.56
N GLY A 299 14.93 6.45 -31.64
CA GLY A 299 15.98 7.46 -31.41
C GLY A 299 15.42 8.83 -30.99
N ARG A 300 14.17 8.88 -30.53
CA ARG A 300 13.49 10.12 -30.14
C ARG A 300 13.76 10.38 -28.68
N HIS A 301 14.82 11.14 -28.43
CA HIS A 301 15.18 11.59 -27.10
C HIS A 301 14.85 13.08 -26.97
N PRO A 302 14.10 13.51 -25.94
CA PRO A 302 13.93 14.95 -25.68
C PRO A 302 15.32 15.58 -25.49
N ALA A 303 15.53 16.75 -26.11
CA ALA A 303 16.83 17.42 -26.16
C ALA A 303 17.33 17.90 -24.80
N SER A 304 16.41 18.11 -23.84
CA SER A 304 16.74 18.40 -22.45
C SER A 304 16.42 17.19 -21.58
N THR A 305 17.45 16.56 -21.04
CA THR A 305 17.31 15.65 -19.91
C THR A 305 18.08 16.28 -18.78
N ASP A 306 17.34 16.71 -17.76
CA ASP A 306 17.90 17.17 -16.51
C ASP A 306 18.96 16.18 -16.04
N PRO A 307 20.09 16.68 -15.50
CA PRO A 307 21.21 15.83 -15.15
C PRO A 307 20.79 14.78 -14.13
N VAL A 308 21.27 13.54 -14.31
CA VAL A 308 20.96 12.40 -13.41
C VAL A 308 21.38 12.66 -11.96
N SER A 309 22.27 13.63 -11.73
CA SER A 309 22.60 14.13 -10.40
C SER A 309 21.38 14.58 -9.60
N GLU A 310 20.28 14.92 -10.27
CA GLU A 310 19.02 15.36 -9.65
C GLU A 310 18.05 14.23 -9.29
N LEU A 311 18.38 12.96 -9.59
CA LEU A 311 17.59 11.85 -9.07
C LEU A 311 17.54 11.96 -7.54
N ARG A 312 16.37 11.83 -6.93
CA ARG A 312 16.18 11.86 -5.47
C ARG A 312 16.10 10.44 -4.90
N SER A 313 15.57 9.48 -5.66
CA SER A 313 15.25 8.14 -5.17
C SER A 313 16.50 7.32 -5.04
N HIS A 314 16.82 6.91 -3.81
CA HIS A 314 17.90 5.96 -3.58
C HIS A 314 17.66 4.63 -4.33
N ARG A 315 16.40 4.21 -4.51
CA ARG A 315 16.07 2.99 -5.27
C ARG A 315 16.36 3.16 -6.76
N VAL A 316 15.92 4.27 -7.35
CA VAL A 316 16.19 4.56 -8.77
C VAL A 316 17.68 4.76 -9.01
N LYS A 317 18.40 5.48 -8.13
CA LYS A 317 19.87 5.61 -8.18
C LYS A 317 20.56 4.27 -8.15
N ARG A 318 20.21 3.40 -7.20
CA ARG A 318 20.80 2.06 -7.08
C ARG A 318 20.52 1.23 -8.33
N TRP A 319 19.28 1.23 -8.81
CA TRP A 319 18.89 0.54 -10.04
C TRP A 319 19.68 1.07 -11.25
N TYR A 320 19.80 2.39 -11.40
CA TYR A 320 20.49 3.03 -12.52
C TYR A 320 21.99 2.74 -12.51
N ARG A 321 22.64 2.79 -11.34
CA ARG A 321 24.05 2.36 -11.19
C ARG A 321 24.24 0.91 -11.58
N GLN A 322 23.34 0.01 -11.14
CA GLN A 322 23.38 -1.40 -11.51
C GLN A 322 23.18 -1.61 -13.02
N ALA A 323 22.27 -0.84 -13.63
CA ALA A 323 22.05 -0.84 -15.07
C ALA A 323 23.31 -0.41 -15.84
N LEU A 324 23.96 0.69 -15.43
CA LEU A 324 25.21 1.16 -16.02
C LEU A 324 26.34 0.13 -15.93
N THR A 325 26.50 -0.51 -14.76
CA THR A 325 27.49 -1.58 -14.58
C THR A 325 27.21 -2.78 -15.49
N ARG A 326 25.95 -3.20 -15.59
CA ARG A 326 25.55 -4.31 -16.48
C ARG A 326 25.75 -3.96 -17.95
N LEU A 327 25.46 -2.72 -18.35
CA LEU A 327 25.69 -2.22 -19.71
C LEU A 327 27.18 -2.22 -20.06
N GLY A 328 28.05 -1.82 -19.13
CA GLY A 328 29.50 -1.88 -19.32
C GLY A 328 30.03 -3.30 -19.56
N GLN A 329 29.35 -4.30 -18.99
CA GLN A 329 29.70 -5.72 -19.16
C GLN A 329 29.07 -6.36 -20.41
N ALA A 330 27.94 -5.83 -20.88
CA ALA A 330 27.25 -6.33 -22.05
C ALA A 330 27.97 -5.85 -23.31
N ASP A 331 28.62 -6.75 -24.04
CA ASP A 331 29.37 -6.45 -25.28
C ASP A 331 30.69 -5.65 -25.06
N PRO A 332 31.81 -6.36 -24.77
CA PRO A 332 33.12 -5.74 -24.58
C PRO A 332 33.77 -5.27 -25.89
N GLY A 333 33.13 -5.45 -27.05
CA GLY A 333 33.71 -5.14 -28.37
C GLY A 333 33.75 -3.65 -28.74
N GLN A 334 32.95 -2.79 -28.09
CA GLN A 334 32.81 -1.35 -28.43
C GLN A 334 33.64 -0.41 -27.51
N ALA A 335 34.78 -0.90 -27.02
CA ALA A 335 35.28 -0.61 -25.67
C ALA A 335 35.55 0.85 -25.24
N PRO A 336 36.24 1.74 -26.00
CA PRO A 336 36.81 2.93 -25.35
C PRO A 336 35.81 4.06 -25.11
N GLU A 337 34.90 4.34 -26.04
CA GLU A 337 33.95 5.46 -25.91
C GLU A 337 32.83 5.14 -24.93
N LYS A 338 32.32 3.91 -25.00
CA LYS A 338 31.32 3.39 -24.07
C LYS A 338 31.81 3.39 -22.63
N GLU A 339 33.01 2.87 -22.37
CA GLU A 339 33.59 2.86 -21.01
C GLU A 339 33.72 4.27 -20.45
N ARG A 340 34.21 5.23 -21.26
CA ARG A 340 34.31 6.65 -20.87
C ARG A 340 32.95 7.25 -20.54
N CYS A 341 31.92 6.98 -21.34
CA CYS A 341 30.57 7.50 -21.11
C CYS A 341 29.95 6.93 -19.83
N ILE A 342 30.08 5.62 -19.62
CA ILE A 342 29.57 4.94 -18.42
C ILE A 342 30.31 5.41 -17.17
N GLU A 343 31.64 5.55 -17.21
CA GLU A 343 32.43 6.01 -16.07
C GLU A 343 32.10 7.47 -15.72
N ARG A 344 31.92 8.33 -16.73
CA ARG A 344 31.46 9.71 -16.54
C ARG A 344 30.11 9.76 -15.82
N GLU A 345 29.15 8.94 -16.24
CA GLU A 345 27.83 8.88 -15.61
C GLU A 345 27.86 8.30 -14.19
N LEU A 346 28.63 7.25 -13.94
CA LEU A 346 28.76 6.66 -12.60
C LEU A 346 29.35 7.64 -11.57
N ARG A 347 30.15 8.62 -12.02
CA ARG A 347 30.68 9.71 -11.18
C ARG A 347 29.62 10.77 -10.87
N LEU A 348 28.67 10.99 -11.77
CA LEU A 348 27.58 11.97 -11.59
C LEU A 348 26.47 11.45 -10.66
N VAL A 349 26.30 10.14 -10.54
CA VAL A 349 25.30 9.54 -9.65
C VAL A 349 25.88 9.43 -8.23
N PRO A 350 25.39 10.21 -7.24
CA PRO A 350 25.87 10.11 -5.86
C PRO A 350 25.64 8.69 -5.30
N ARG A 351 26.52 8.28 -4.38
CA ARG A 351 26.49 6.95 -3.74
C ARG A 351 25.28 6.77 -2.85
#